data_AF-A0A847ZFU0-F1
#
_entry.id   AF-A0A847ZFU0-F1
#
_cell.length_a   1.000
_cell.length_b   1.000
_cell.length_c   1.000
_cell.angle_alpha   90.00
_cell.angle_beta   90.00
_cell.angle_gamma   90.00
#
_symmetry.space_group_name_H-M   'P 1'
#
loop_
_entity.id
_entity.type
_entity.pdbx_description
1 polymer ?
#
loop_
_entity_poly.entity_id
_entity_poly.type
_entity_poly.pdbx_seq_one_letter_code
_entity_poly.pdbx_strand_id
1 'polypeptide(L)' 'VHRITFYLNELAGLFHGYYNKYKVVTDDAALSAARLVLVEAVRQVLVNALKIMGVGAPVKM' A
#
# COMPACT_ATOMS: atom_id res chain seq x y z
N VAL A 1 0.57 -19.57 -8.66
CA VAL A 1 1.22 -18.24 -8.62
C VAL A 1 0.24 -17.09 -8.91
N HIS A 2 -0.79 -17.26 -9.77
CA HIS A 2 -1.72 -16.19 -10.17
C HIS A 2 -2.51 -15.47 -9.04
N ARG A 3 -2.86 -16.14 -7.93
CA ARG A 3 -3.71 -15.55 -6.89
C ARG A 3 -3.08 -14.34 -6.21
N ILE A 4 -1.78 -14.42 -5.89
CA ILE A 4 -1.05 -13.34 -5.21
C ILE A 4 -0.90 -12.15 -6.14
N THR A 5 -0.59 -12.38 -7.41
CA THR A 5 -0.46 -11.33 -8.42
C THR A 5 -1.77 -10.59 -8.65
N PHE A 6 -2.90 -11.30 -8.79
CA PHE A 6 -4.20 -10.65 -8.94
C PHE A 6 -4.59 -9.84 -7.70
N TYR A 7 -4.40 -10.42 -6.51
CA TYR A 7 -4.65 -9.71 -5.25
C TYR A 7 -3.80 -8.43 -5.14
N LEU A 8 -2.51 -8.49 -5.49
CA LEU A 8 -1.65 -7.31 -5.46
C LEU A 8 -2.08 -6.25 -6.46
N ASN A 9 -2.53 -6.64 -7.65
CA ASN A 9 -3.01 -5.70 -8.65
C ASN A 9 -4.30 -5.00 -8.19
N GLU A 10 -5.23 -5.74 -7.60
CA GLU A 10 -6.45 -5.19 -7.02
C GLU A 10 -6.15 -4.25 -5.82
N LEU A 11 -5.28 -4.68 -4.91
CA LEU A 11 -4.84 -3.88 -3.76
C LEU A 11 -4.17 -2.57 -4.22
N ALA A 12 -3.30 -2.64 -5.23
CA ALA A 12 -2.65 -1.47 -5.80
C ALA A 12 -3.68 -0.50 -6.42
N GLY A 13 -4.69 -1.01 -7.13
CA GLY A 13 -5.78 -0.21 -7.68
C GLY A 13 -6.60 0.51 -6.60
N LEU A 14 -6.98 -0.21 -5.53
CA LEU A 14 -7.69 0.37 -4.39
C LEU A 14 -6.85 1.44 -3.68
N PHE A 15 -5.56 1.16 -3.46
CA PHE A 15 -4.64 2.10 -2.82
C PHE A 15 -4.41 3.35 -3.67
N HIS A 16 -4.29 3.20 -4.99
CA HIS A 16 -4.15 4.33 -5.91
C HIS A 16 -5.38 5.26 -5.85
N GLY A 17 -6.58 4.69 -5.91
CA GLY A 17 -7.82 5.46 -5.76
C GLY A 17 -7.92 6.17 -4.40
N TYR A 18 -7.52 5.48 -3.33
CA TYR A 18 -7.44 6.07 -1.98
C TYR A 18 -6.46 7.25 -1.92
N TYR A 19 -5.23 7.08 -2.41
CA TYR A 19 -4.17 8.09 -2.33
C TYR A 19 -4.50 9.35 -3.15
N ASN A 20 -5.15 9.19 -4.30
CA ASN A 20 -5.61 10.32 -5.10
C ASN A 20 -6.75 11.09 -4.42
N LYS A 21 -7.66 10.38 -3.75
CA LYS A 21 -8.84 11.00 -3.11
C LYS A 21 -8.54 11.63 -1.75
N TYR A 22 -7.63 11.06 -0.98
CA TYR A 22 -7.39 11.45 0.42
C TYR A 22 -5.94 11.88 0.64
N LYS A 23 -5.75 13.14 1.05
CA LYS A 23 -4.44 13.63 1.51
C LYS A 23 -4.06 12.91 2.81
N VAL A 24 -2.92 12.21 2.82
CA VAL A 24 -2.47 11.45 4.01
C VAL A 24 -2.03 12.38 5.14
N VAL A 25 -1.31 13.46 4.81
CA VAL A 25 -0.83 14.46 5.77
C VAL A 25 -1.71 15.71 5.69
N THR A 26 -2.44 15.98 6.77
CA THR A 26 -3.37 17.10 6.91
C THR A 26 -3.13 17.85 8.22
N ASP A 27 -3.82 18.96 8.42
CA ASP A 27 -3.71 19.74 9.67
C ASP A 27 -4.33 19.01 10.88
N ASP A 28 -5.23 18.03 10.64
CA ASP A 28 -5.67 17.08 11.64
C ASP A 28 -4.60 15.98 11.85
N ALA A 29 -3.90 16.06 12.98
CA ALA A 29 -2.83 15.13 13.35
C ALA A 29 -3.35 13.72 13.67
N ALA A 30 -4.52 13.58 14.28
CA ALA A 30 -5.09 12.28 14.62
C ALA A 30 -5.51 11.52 13.36
N LEU A 31 -6.17 12.23 12.43
CA LEU A 31 -6.52 11.68 11.13
C LEU A 31 -5.26 11.31 10.33
N SER A 32 -4.25 12.17 10.32
CA SER A 32 -2.99 11.90 9.61
C SER A 32 -2.30 10.65 10.16
N ALA A 33 -2.22 10.51 11.49
CA ALA A 33 -1.64 9.33 12.13
C ALA A 33 -2.37 8.03 11.73
N ALA A 34 -3.71 8.05 11.76
CA ALA A 34 -4.51 6.90 11.33
C ALA A 34 -4.28 6.53 9.86
N ARG A 35 -4.18 7.53 8.97
CA ARG A 35 -3.90 7.30 7.54
C ARG A 35 -2.49 6.78 7.31
N LEU A 36 -1.50 7.27 8.04
CA LEU A 36 -0.11 6.77 7.95
C LEU A 36 -0.02 5.29 8.33
N VAL A 37 -0.73 4.87 9.39
CA VAL A 37 -0.80 3.44 9.77
C VAL A 37 -1.41 2.59 8.65
N LEU A 38 -2.47 3.08 8.00
CA LEU A 38 -3.08 2.40 6.86
C LEU A 38 -2.08 2.27 5.68
N VAL A 39 -1.40 3.36 5.31
CA VAL A 39 -0.40 3.34 4.23
C VAL A 39 0.73 2.36 4.55
N GLU A 40 1.20 2.34 5.79
CA GLU A 40 2.26 1.44 6.23
C GLU A 40 1.80 -0.03 6.20
N ALA A 41 0.57 -0.32 6.60
CA ALA A 41 0.01 -1.65 6.50
C ALA A 41 -0.07 -2.14 5.05
N VAL A 42 -0.52 -1.29 4.12
CA VAL A 42 -0.53 -1.60 2.68
C VAL A 42 0.89 -1.86 2.18
N ARG A 43 1.85 -1.00 2.51
CA ARG A 43 3.27 -1.17 2.17
C ARG A 43 3.80 -2.53 2.64
N GLN A 44 3.51 -2.92 3.87
CA GLN A 44 3.96 -4.19 4.43
C GLN A 44 3.36 -5.40 3.70
N VAL A 45 2.08 -5.33 3.32
CA VAL A 45 1.43 -6.39 2.52
C VAL A 45 2.08 -6.53 1.14
N LEU A 46 2.35 -5.41 0.46
CA LEU A 46 3.05 -5.40 -0.83
C LEU A 46 4.42 -6.07 -0.72
N VAL A 47 5.23 -5.67 0.28
CA VAL A 47 6.57 -6.24 0.51
C VAL A 47 6.50 -7.75 0.77
N ASN A 48 5.58 -8.18 1.64
CA ASN A 48 5.42 -9.60 1.96
C ASN A 48 5.06 -10.44 0.73
N ALA A 49 4.10 -9.96 -0.07
CA ALA A 49 3.64 -10.66 -1.25
C ALA A 49 4.70 -10.69 -2.38
N LEU A 50 5.41 -9.58 -2.61
CA LEU A 50 6.54 -9.53 -3.56
C LEU A 50 7.66 -10.50 -3.14
N LYS A 51 7.98 -10.54 -1.83
CA LYS A 51 8.95 -11.48 -1.28
C LYS A 51 8.52 -12.95 -1.49
N ILE A 52 7.25 -13.29 -1.28
CA ILE A 52 6.71 -14.63 -1.55
C ILE A 52 6.86 -15.01 -3.04
N MET A 53 6.72 -14.04 -3.94
CA MET A 53 6.88 -14.26 -5.38
C MET A 53 8.35 -14.28 -5.84
N GLY A 54 9.31 -14.07 -4.95
CA GLY A 54 10.74 -14.06 -5.29
C GLY A 54 11.19 -12.83 -6.10
N VAL A 55 10.41 -11.74 -6.07
CA VAL A 55 10.74 -10.47 -6.73
C VAL A 55 11.13 -9.41 -5.72
N GLY A 56 11.99 -8.47 -6.14
CA GLY A 56 12.43 -7.37 -5.29
C GLY A 56 11.29 -6.40 -4.97
N ALA A 57 11.29 -5.85 -3.75
CA ALA A 57 10.38 -4.80 -3.33
C ALA A 57 11.16 -3.48 -3.19
N PRO A 58 11.21 -2.63 -4.23
CA PRO A 58 11.98 -1.39 -4.19
C PRO A 58 11.38 -0.37 -3.21
N VAL A 59 12.25 0.27 -2.42
CA VAL A 59 11.85 1.33 -1.45
C VAL A 59 11.58 2.66 -2.16
N LYS A 60 12.15 2.84 -3.35
CA LYS A 60 11.96 4.00 -4.21
C LYS A 60 11.93 3.50 -5.66
N MET A 61 10.95 3.97 -6.43
CA MET A 61 10.87 3.77 -7.87
C MET A 61 11.37 5.02 -8.59
#